data_AF-A0A1W9QRM9-F1
#
_entry.id   AF-A0A1W9QRM9-F1
#
_cell.length_a   1.000
_cell.length_b   1.000
_cell.length_c   1.000
_cell.angle_alpha   90.00
_cell.angle_beta   90.00
_cell.angle_gamma   90.00
#
_symmetry.space_group_name_H-M   'P 1'
#
loop_
_entity.id
_entity.type
_entity.pdbx_description
1 polymer ?
#
loop_
_entity_poly.entity_id
_entity_poly.type
_entity_poly.pdbx_seq_one_letter_code
_entity_poly.pdbx_strand_id
1 'polypeptide(L)'
;MKHITITIAWLLSLTVAAQSTSPDVIASSGEYYENANNSISYTLGEIAVETYSNGSNILTQGFQQPVSVAITGIDLDLLVYLEGPFSGSQMNTTLNSEGEIPLSQPYNTAPWNYSGTESVGSIPNSNVVDWVLIELRDAANAGAATPATTIARQAAFLLNDGSVVGLDGSNGACSIAAPPISNSLFVVVWHRNHLGILSANGLTGSGGTYSYDFSTAITQVYNGGAGYKEIATGIFGMVAGDADADGEINTADKTVWANQAGTKGYESADFNMNSQVNNPDKNDMWVPNRSYESQVPE
;
A
#
# COMPACT_ATOMS: atom_id res chain seq x y z
N MET A 1 23.21 -9.60 -88.03
CA MET A 1 23.46 -8.31 -87.35
C MET A 1 22.92 -8.45 -85.93
N LYS A 2 23.75 -8.29 -84.90
CA LYS A 2 23.36 -8.54 -83.50
C LYS A 2 22.50 -7.37 -82.99
N HIS A 3 21.33 -7.69 -82.44
CA HIS A 3 20.41 -6.72 -81.84
C HIS A 3 20.87 -6.34 -80.43
N ILE A 4 21.05 -5.05 -80.17
CA ILE A 4 21.32 -4.49 -78.83
C ILE A 4 20.00 -3.95 -78.30
N THR A 5 19.51 -4.53 -77.21
CA THR A 5 18.30 -4.07 -76.50
C THR A 5 18.73 -3.14 -75.39
N ILE A 6 18.30 -1.87 -75.42
CA ILE A 6 18.56 -0.88 -74.38
C ILE A 6 17.29 -0.77 -73.53
N THR A 7 17.38 -1.18 -72.26
CA THR A 7 16.30 -1.04 -71.28
C THR A 7 16.44 0.31 -70.58
N ILE A 8 15.46 1.20 -70.73
CA ILE A 8 15.42 2.49 -70.03
C ILE A 8 14.52 2.31 -68.80
N ALA A 9 15.11 2.38 -67.60
CA ALA A 9 14.37 2.40 -66.35
C ALA A 9 13.89 3.83 -66.05
N TRP A 10 12.58 4.03 -65.94
CA TRP A 10 11.98 5.28 -65.46
C TRP A 10 11.90 5.26 -63.93
N LEU A 11 12.64 6.13 -63.26
CA LEU A 11 12.45 6.42 -61.84
C LEU A 11 11.32 7.44 -61.67
N LEU A 12 10.24 7.04 -61.01
CA LEU A 12 9.14 7.91 -60.60
C LEU A 12 9.52 8.59 -59.27
N SER A 13 9.64 9.92 -59.26
CA SER A 13 9.85 10.67 -58.01
C SER A 13 8.50 11.00 -57.35
N LEU A 14 8.26 10.48 -56.14
CA LEU A 14 7.16 10.94 -55.29
C LEU A 14 7.57 12.24 -54.58
N THR A 15 6.78 13.30 -54.77
CA THR A 15 6.88 14.53 -53.97
C THR A 15 5.92 14.45 -52.79
N VAL A 16 6.44 14.46 -51.57
CA VAL A 16 5.64 14.64 -50.34
C VAL A 16 5.65 16.12 -49.98
N ALA A 17 4.47 16.69 -49.71
CA ALA A 17 4.36 18.08 -49.25
C ALA A 17 4.96 18.20 -47.83
N ALA A 18 5.86 19.17 -47.65
CA ALA A 18 6.39 19.54 -46.35
C ALA A 18 5.30 20.21 -45.49
N GLN A 19 5.37 20.00 -44.18
CA GLN A 19 4.50 20.62 -43.19
C GLN A 19 4.61 22.15 -43.21
N SER A 20 3.48 22.84 -43.01
CA SER A 20 3.42 24.29 -42.80
C SER A 20 4.11 24.65 -41.49
N THR A 21 5.00 25.64 -41.52
CA THR A 21 5.70 26.15 -40.33
C THR A 21 5.07 27.44 -39.80
N SER A 22 3.84 27.77 -40.21
CA SER A 22 3.12 28.94 -39.69
C SER A 22 2.62 28.63 -38.28
N PRO A 23 2.99 29.43 -37.26
CA PRO A 23 2.46 29.26 -35.92
C PRO A 23 0.99 29.70 -35.86
N ASP A 24 0.11 28.83 -35.36
CA ASP A 24 -1.30 29.13 -35.09
C ASP A 24 -1.52 29.34 -33.59
N VAL A 25 -2.36 30.32 -33.22
CA VAL A 25 -2.72 30.61 -31.82
C VAL A 25 -4.24 30.66 -31.69
N ILE A 26 -4.79 29.88 -30.76
CA ILE A 26 -6.20 29.96 -30.34
C ILE A 26 -6.25 30.80 -29.06
N ALA A 27 -6.75 32.03 -29.17
CA ALA A 27 -6.85 32.97 -28.06
C ALA A 27 -8.32 33.25 -27.70
N SER A 28 -8.58 33.55 -26.43
CA SER A 28 -9.92 33.93 -25.95
C SER A 28 -10.36 35.30 -26.46
N SER A 29 -9.42 36.17 -26.84
CA SER A 29 -9.65 37.46 -27.51
C SER A 29 -8.37 37.98 -28.17
N GLY A 30 -8.48 38.82 -29.20
CA GLY A 30 -7.35 39.40 -29.95
C GLY A 30 -7.80 40.16 -31.20
N GLU A 31 -6.85 40.77 -31.90
CA GLU A 31 -7.11 41.46 -33.18
C GLU A 31 -5.90 41.38 -34.12
N TYR A 32 -6.16 41.57 -35.41
CA TYR A 32 -5.16 41.53 -36.48
C TYR A 32 -5.31 42.76 -37.38
N TYR A 33 -4.19 43.42 -37.64
CA TYR A 33 -4.11 44.57 -38.54
C TYR A 33 -2.98 44.37 -39.54
N GLU A 34 -3.25 44.61 -40.81
CA GLU A 34 -2.24 44.55 -41.87
C GLU A 34 -2.29 45.75 -42.80
N ASN A 35 -1.14 46.10 -43.36
CA ASN A 35 -1.02 46.98 -44.50
C ASN A 35 0.01 46.42 -45.49
N ALA A 36 0.26 47.14 -46.58
CA ALA A 36 1.13 46.70 -47.68
C ALA A 36 2.57 46.32 -47.27
N ASN A 37 3.04 46.79 -46.10
CA ASN A 37 4.43 46.60 -45.68
C ASN A 37 4.57 45.80 -44.39
N ASN A 38 3.55 45.76 -43.51
CA ASN A 38 3.63 45.11 -42.20
C ASN A 38 2.28 44.53 -41.75
N SER A 39 2.35 43.52 -40.88
CA SER A 39 1.21 42.97 -40.14
C SER A 39 1.50 42.97 -38.64
N ILE A 40 0.49 43.27 -37.82
CA ILE A 40 0.52 43.14 -36.36
C ILE A 40 -0.68 42.31 -35.93
N SER A 41 -0.42 41.19 -35.26
CA SER A 41 -1.41 40.42 -34.52
C SER A 41 -1.14 40.59 -33.02
N TYR A 42 -2.17 40.81 -32.23
CA TYR A 42 -2.08 40.66 -30.78
C TYR A 42 -3.19 39.73 -30.27
N THR A 43 -2.84 38.94 -29.27
CA THR A 43 -3.77 38.05 -28.57
C THR A 43 -3.67 38.34 -27.08
N LEU A 44 -4.82 38.46 -26.40
CA LEU A 44 -4.86 38.48 -24.95
C LEU A 44 -4.90 37.03 -24.46
N GLY A 45 -3.81 36.56 -23.85
CA GLY A 45 -3.80 35.30 -23.11
C GLY A 45 -4.57 35.46 -21.80
N GLU A 46 -5.41 34.48 -21.47
CA GLU A 46 -6.06 34.23 -20.18
C GLU A 46 -6.03 35.42 -19.19
N ILE A 47 -7.05 36.29 -19.25
CA ILE A 47 -7.06 37.59 -18.53
C ILE A 47 -7.11 37.43 -16.99
N ALA A 48 -7.40 36.22 -16.50
CA ALA A 48 -7.30 35.88 -15.08
C ALA A 48 -6.87 34.42 -14.92
N VAL A 49 -5.72 34.20 -14.29
CA VAL A 49 -5.30 32.89 -13.81
C VAL A 49 -5.68 32.80 -12.35
N GLU A 50 -6.56 31.85 -12.02
CA GLU A 50 -6.86 31.58 -10.62
C GLU A 50 -5.69 30.85 -9.98
N THR A 51 -5.14 31.44 -8.91
CA THR A 51 -4.12 30.79 -8.09
C THR A 51 -4.78 30.24 -6.84
N TYR A 52 -4.85 28.92 -6.76
CA TYR A 52 -5.25 28.23 -5.54
C TYR A 52 -3.99 27.97 -4.71
N SER A 53 -3.96 28.51 -3.49
CA SER A 53 -2.88 28.26 -2.55
C SER A 53 -3.39 27.78 -1.20
N ASN A 54 -2.79 26.71 -0.70
CA ASN A 54 -2.75 26.38 0.73
C ASN A 54 -1.27 26.32 1.13
N GLY A 55 -0.91 26.44 2.42
CA GLY A 55 0.45 26.66 2.93
C GLY A 55 1.57 25.73 2.43
N SER A 56 1.27 24.68 1.64
CA SER A 56 2.23 23.79 1.00
C SER A 56 2.07 23.66 -0.53
N ASN A 57 1.00 24.17 -1.14
CA ASN A 57 0.67 23.96 -2.55
C ASN A 57 0.27 25.28 -3.24
N ILE A 58 0.76 25.52 -4.46
CA ILE A 58 0.37 26.66 -5.32
C ILE A 58 0.03 26.14 -6.71
N LEU A 59 -1.25 26.20 -7.08
CA LEU A 59 -1.76 25.82 -8.40
C LEU A 59 -2.13 27.08 -9.16
N THR A 60 -1.41 27.34 -10.24
CA THR A 60 -1.60 28.48 -11.15
C THR A 60 -1.96 27.89 -12.50
N GLN A 61 -3.25 27.94 -12.87
CA GLN A 61 -3.76 27.43 -14.14
C GLN A 61 -3.04 28.10 -15.34
N GLY A 62 -2.95 27.44 -16.49
CA GLY A 62 -2.46 28.09 -17.72
C GLY A 62 -0.94 28.28 -17.85
N PHE A 63 -0.13 27.87 -16.86
CA PHE A 63 1.34 27.82 -16.96
C PHE A 63 1.88 26.40 -16.77
N GLN A 64 3.00 26.08 -17.44
CA GLN A 64 3.85 24.95 -17.06
C GLN A 64 4.46 25.25 -15.69
N GLN A 65 4.04 24.51 -14.66
CA GLN A 65 4.53 24.73 -13.31
C GLN A 65 5.93 24.13 -13.11
N PRO A 66 6.89 24.86 -12.50
CA PRO A 66 8.19 24.30 -12.12
C PRO A 66 8.15 23.52 -10.80
N VAL A 67 6.99 23.40 -10.16
CA VAL A 67 6.80 22.67 -8.91
C VAL A 67 6.55 21.20 -9.25
N SER A 68 7.51 20.34 -8.92
CA SER A 68 7.22 18.92 -8.77
C SER A 68 6.05 18.80 -7.80
N VAL A 69 4.91 18.30 -8.28
CA VAL A 69 3.88 17.77 -7.41
C VAL A 69 4.60 16.72 -6.56
N ALA A 70 4.85 17.03 -5.29
CA ALA A 70 5.27 16.01 -4.36
C ALA A 70 4.09 15.05 -4.31
N ILE A 71 4.27 13.85 -4.87
CA ILE A 71 3.35 12.76 -4.61
C ILE A 71 3.49 12.50 -3.11
N THR A 72 2.57 13.06 -2.33
CA THR A 72 2.64 12.99 -0.87
C THR A 72 2.17 11.64 -0.35
N GLY A 73 1.73 10.73 -1.22
CA GLY A 73 1.16 9.43 -0.88
C GLY A 73 1.82 8.27 -1.61
N ILE A 74 2.10 7.19 -0.90
CA ILE A 74 2.51 5.90 -1.45
C ILE A 74 1.25 5.04 -1.51
N ASP A 75 0.87 4.61 -2.71
CA ASP A 75 -0.18 3.61 -2.88
C ASP A 75 0.40 2.22 -2.68
N LEU A 76 -0.20 1.42 -1.80
CA LEU A 76 0.26 0.10 -1.43
C LEU A 76 -0.70 -1.00 -1.86
N ASP A 77 -0.19 -2.03 -2.51
CA ASP A 77 -0.90 -3.27 -2.82
C ASP A 77 -0.24 -4.44 -2.07
N LEU A 78 -0.82 -4.82 -0.93
CA LEU A 78 -0.24 -5.81 -0.02
C LEU A 78 -1.16 -7.02 0.10
N LEU A 79 -0.56 -8.21 0.06
CA LEU A 79 -1.23 -9.49 0.34
C LEU A 79 -0.62 -10.15 1.58
N VAL A 80 -1.43 -10.33 2.63
CA VAL A 80 -1.04 -10.88 3.93
C VAL A 80 -2.11 -11.84 4.44
N TYR A 81 -1.70 -13.01 4.93
CA TYR A 81 -2.59 -13.92 5.66
C TYR A 81 -2.23 -14.00 7.14
N LEU A 82 -3.24 -14.27 7.96
CA LEU A 82 -3.15 -14.55 9.39
C LEU A 82 -3.48 -16.03 9.61
N GLU A 83 -2.63 -16.78 10.30
CA GLU A 83 -2.87 -18.20 10.57
C GLU A 83 -4.24 -18.46 11.21
N GLY A 84 -4.54 -17.74 12.28
CA GLY A 84 -5.69 -17.99 13.13
C GLY A 84 -7.02 -18.04 12.40
N PRO A 85 -7.40 -16.96 11.67
CA PRO A 85 -8.66 -16.95 10.96
C PRO A 85 -8.65 -17.75 9.65
N PHE A 86 -7.48 -18.20 9.17
CA PHE A 86 -7.35 -18.85 7.87
C PHE A 86 -7.94 -20.25 7.85
N SER A 87 -8.73 -20.54 6.81
CA SER A 87 -9.51 -21.78 6.67
C SER A 87 -9.30 -22.46 5.31
N GLY A 88 -8.04 -22.54 4.84
CA GLY A 88 -7.64 -23.24 3.63
C GLY A 88 -7.56 -22.37 2.38
N SER A 89 -8.50 -21.43 2.19
CA SER A 89 -8.46 -20.49 1.06
C SER A 89 -8.69 -19.03 1.45
N GLN A 90 -9.42 -18.78 2.54
CA GLN A 90 -9.78 -17.44 3.00
C GLN A 90 -9.75 -17.38 4.52
N MET A 91 -9.70 -16.18 5.06
CA MET A 91 -9.82 -15.90 6.49
C MET A 91 -11.30 -15.72 6.88
N ASN A 92 -11.67 -16.17 8.08
CA ASN A 92 -13.00 -15.90 8.60
C ASN A 92 -13.15 -14.42 9.01
N THR A 93 -14.38 -13.92 8.97
CA THR A 93 -14.74 -12.53 9.29
C THR A 93 -15.66 -12.46 10.50
N THR A 94 -15.51 -13.40 11.44
CA THR A 94 -16.44 -13.58 12.56
C THR A 94 -16.55 -12.31 13.40
N LEU A 95 -15.40 -11.70 13.75
CA LEU A 95 -15.35 -10.43 14.48
C LEU A 95 -16.17 -9.32 13.81
N ASN A 96 -16.11 -9.22 12.48
CA ASN A 96 -16.89 -8.24 11.73
C ASN A 96 -18.38 -8.57 11.76
N SER A 97 -18.74 -9.83 11.46
CA SER A 97 -20.13 -10.28 11.41
C SER A 97 -20.85 -10.20 12.77
N GLU A 98 -20.10 -10.30 13.87
CA GLU A 98 -20.60 -10.13 15.23
C GLU A 98 -20.51 -8.68 15.74
N GLY A 99 -19.93 -7.76 14.96
CA GLY A 99 -19.84 -6.34 15.31
C GLY A 99 -18.80 -6.02 16.38
N GLU A 100 -17.80 -6.88 16.52
CA GLU A 100 -16.75 -6.77 17.56
C GLU A 100 -15.56 -5.91 17.11
N ILE A 101 -15.35 -5.72 15.80
CA ILE A 101 -14.25 -4.87 15.32
C ILE A 101 -14.50 -3.41 15.76
N PRO A 102 -13.53 -2.77 16.44
CA PRO A 102 -13.69 -1.39 16.87
C PRO A 102 -13.78 -0.44 15.68
N LEU A 103 -14.60 0.61 15.81
CA LEU A 103 -14.76 1.63 14.78
C LEU A 103 -13.59 2.62 14.71
N SER A 104 -12.66 2.57 15.67
CA SER A 104 -11.41 3.33 15.69
C SER A 104 -10.24 2.37 15.78
N GLN A 105 -9.12 2.73 15.16
CA GLN A 105 -7.93 1.88 15.13
C GLN A 105 -7.45 1.52 16.56
N PRO A 106 -7.03 0.25 16.81
CA PRO A 106 -6.71 -0.25 18.16
C PRO A 106 -5.24 -0.08 18.57
N TYR A 107 -4.40 0.51 17.73
CA TYR A 107 -2.94 0.61 17.90
C TYR A 107 -2.50 1.86 18.68
N ASN A 108 -3.41 2.65 19.24
CA ASN A 108 -3.10 3.85 20.04
C ASN A 108 -2.60 3.56 21.46
N THR A 109 -2.55 2.29 21.87
CA THR A 109 -1.99 1.83 23.14
C THR A 109 -0.63 1.18 22.94
N ALA A 110 0.05 0.86 24.05
CA ALA A 110 1.25 0.05 24.02
C ALA A 110 0.97 -1.31 23.32
N PRO A 111 1.98 -1.90 22.65
CA PRO A 111 3.35 -1.38 22.47
C PRO A 111 3.47 -0.31 21.37
N TRP A 112 2.55 -0.26 20.40
CA TRP A 112 2.70 0.57 19.19
C TRP A 112 2.60 2.06 19.42
N ASN A 113 1.79 2.47 20.40
CA ASN A 113 1.50 3.86 20.76
C ASN A 113 1.26 4.75 19.51
N TYR A 114 0.56 4.21 18.53
CA TYR A 114 0.36 4.84 17.24
C TYR A 114 -0.65 5.99 17.37
N SER A 115 -0.20 7.20 17.04
CA SER A 115 -0.97 8.44 17.23
C SER A 115 -1.97 8.73 16.11
N GLY A 116 -2.17 7.83 15.16
CA GLY A 116 -3.16 7.99 14.10
C GLY A 116 -4.59 8.04 14.64
N THR A 117 -5.47 8.69 13.89
CA THR A 117 -6.86 8.94 14.30
C THR A 117 -7.88 8.24 13.39
N GLU A 118 -7.44 7.22 12.67
CA GLU A 118 -8.25 6.45 11.73
C GLU A 118 -9.48 5.87 12.45
N SER A 119 -10.64 6.21 11.90
CA SER A 119 -11.94 5.75 12.39
C SER A 119 -12.96 5.76 11.26
N VAL A 120 -13.98 4.93 11.40
CA VAL A 120 -15.08 4.78 10.44
C VAL A 120 -16.43 4.88 11.15
N GLY A 121 -17.48 5.29 10.44
CA GLY A 121 -18.85 5.31 10.99
C GLY A 121 -19.44 3.91 11.16
N SER A 122 -18.95 2.96 10.36
CA SER A 122 -19.26 1.53 10.39
C SER A 122 -18.16 0.79 9.64
N ILE A 123 -17.90 -0.49 9.94
CA ILE A 123 -16.98 -1.29 9.12
C ILE A 123 -17.54 -1.37 7.68
N PRO A 124 -16.81 -0.84 6.68
CA PRO A 124 -17.39 -0.54 5.37
C PRO A 124 -17.59 -1.76 4.47
N ASN A 125 -16.93 -2.88 4.77
CA ASN A 125 -16.94 -4.09 3.96
C ASN A 125 -17.09 -5.33 4.84
N SER A 126 -18.02 -6.23 4.50
CA SER A 126 -18.27 -7.47 5.25
C SER A 126 -17.12 -8.47 5.20
N ASN A 127 -16.21 -8.31 4.23
CA ASN A 127 -15.02 -9.14 4.07
C ASN A 127 -13.86 -8.68 4.97
N VAL A 128 -14.00 -7.58 5.70
CA VAL A 128 -12.96 -7.16 6.66
C VAL A 128 -12.82 -8.22 7.75
N VAL A 129 -11.59 -8.66 7.96
CA VAL A 129 -11.17 -9.58 9.03
C VAL A 129 -10.84 -8.80 10.27
N ASP A 130 -9.94 -7.82 10.16
CA ASP A 130 -9.52 -6.94 11.26
C ASP A 130 -8.74 -5.71 10.77
N TRP A 131 -8.34 -4.86 11.71
CA TRP A 131 -7.35 -3.81 11.55
C TRP A 131 -5.92 -4.36 11.51
N VAL A 132 -5.08 -3.81 10.64
CA VAL A 132 -3.62 -3.98 10.64
C VAL A 132 -2.94 -2.62 10.71
N LEU A 133 -1.76 -2.55 11.32
CA LEU A 133 -0.95 -1.34 11.29
C LEU A 133 0.20 -1.52 10.30
N ILE A 134 0.17 -0.71 9.26
CA ILE A 134 1.23 -0.66 8.24
C ILE A 134 2.28 0.33 8.72
N GLU A 135 3.55 -0.06 8.65
CA GLU A 135 4.69 0.80 8.90
C GLU A 135 5.68 0.73 7.74
N LEU A 136 5.97 1.89 7.14
CA LEU A 136 6.88 2.02 6.01
C LEU A 136 8.26 2.46 6.49
N ARG A 137 9.29 1.72 6.07
CA ARG A 137 10.69 1.97 6.43
C ARG A 137 11.53 2.19 5.17
N ASP A 138 12.35 3.24 5.16
CA ASP A 138 13.27 3.56 4.05
C ASP A 138 14.70 3.19 4.42
N ALA A 139 15.18 2.06 3.90
CA ALA A 139 16.46 1.49 4.30
C ALA A 139 17.24 0.87 3.13
N ALA A 140 18.53 0.66 3.33
CA ALA A 140 19.40 0.05 2.31
C ALA A 140 19.16 -1.46 2.13
N ASN A 141 18.68 -2.14 3.16
CA ASN A 141 18.32 -3.56 3.17
C ASN A 141 17.41 -3.86 4.38
N ALA A 142 16.77 -5.04 4.40
CA ALA A 142 15.82 -5.41 5.44
C ALA A 142 16.43 -5.38 6.86
N GLY A 143 17.68 -5.83 7.04
CA GLY A 143 18.34 -5.80 8.35
C GLY A 143 18.67 -4.38 8.86
N ALA A 144 18.68 -3.38 7.98
CA ALA A 144 18.84 -1.97 8.33
C ALA A 144 17.50 -1.22 8.45
N ALA A 145 16.37 -1.87 8.15
CA ALA A 145 15.03 -1.29 8.28
C ALA A 145 14.58 -1.33 9.74
N THR A 146 15.14 -0.47 10.59
CA THR A 146 14.82 -0.32 12.01
C THR A 146 13.78 0.80 12.25
N PRO A 147 13.24 1.00 13.47
CA PRO A 147 12.30 2.08 13.77
C PRO A 147 12.85 3.49 13.46
N ALA A 148 14.18 3.65 13.45
CA ALA A 148 14.83 4.91 13.08
C ALA A 148 14.70 5.26 11.58
N THR A 149 14.35 4.28 10.75
CA THR A 149 14.13 4.45 9.30
C THR A 149 12.66 4.56 8.92
N THR A 150 11.76 4.60 9.91
CA THR A 150 10.31 4.71 9.69
C THR A 150 9.96 6.07 9.09
N ILE A 151 9.30 6.05 7.94
CA ILE A 151 8.90 7.24 7.19
C ILE A 151 7.39 7.50 7.24
N ALA A 152 6.58 6.46 7.48
CA ALA A 152 5.13 6.58 7.63
C ALA A 152 4.54 5.39 8.38
N ARG A 153 3.38 5.59 9.02
CA ARG A 153 2.57 4.56 9.66
C ARG A 153 1.10 4.87 9.41
N GLN A 154 0.28 3.85 9.12
CA GLN A 154 -1.17 4.01 8.94
C GLN A 154 -1.91 2.73 9.31
N ALA A 155 -3.01 2.87 10.04
CA ALA A 155 -3.92 1.75 10.28
C ALA A 155 -4.79 1.52 9.03
N ALA A 156 -4.97 0.26 8.67
CA ALA A 156 -5.68 -0.18 7.47
C ALA A 156 -6.54 -1.41 7.77
N PHE A 157 -7.40 -1.80 6.84
CA PHE A 157 -8.21 -3.01 6.97
C PHE A 157 -7.59 -4.17 6.22
N LEU A 158 -7.61 -5.35 6.83
CA LEU A 158 -7.28 -6.62 6.19
C LEU A 158 -8.58 -7.30 5.73
N LEU A 159 -8.64 -7.70 4.46
CA LEU A 159 -9.76 -8.45 3.90
C LEU A 159 -9.53 -9.97 3.97
N ASN A 160 -10.60 -10.75 3.86
CA ASN A 160 -10.56 -12.21 3.97
C ASN A 160 -9.78 -12.94 2.88
N ASP A 161 -9.54 -12.28 1.75
CA ASP A 161 -8.68 -12.76 0.67
C ASP A 161 -7.20 -12.42 0.89
N GLY A 162 -6.88 -11.71 1.97
CA GLY A 162 -5.54 -11.28 2.36
C GLY A 162 -5.15 -9.87 1.91
N SER A 163 -5.99 -9.21 1.10
CA SER A 163 -5.70 -7.86 0.62
C SER A 163 -5.76 -6.84 1.75
N VAL A 164 -4.80 -5.93 1.80
CA VAL A 164 -4.81 -4.80 2.74
C VAL A 164 -5.31 -3.54 2.04
N VAL A 165 -6.37 -2.93 2.57
CA VAL A 165 -7.11 -1.82 1.95
C VAL A 165 -7.28 -0.62 2.87
N GLY A 166 -7.62 0.52 2.27
CA GLY A 166 -7.91 1.76 3.02
C GLY A 166 -9.20 1.71 3.83
N LEU A 167 -9.52 2.84 4.47
CA LEU A 167 -10.68 2.97 5.37
C LEU A 167 -12.04 2.95 4.66
N ASP A 168 -12.06 3.03 3.33
CA ASP A 168 -13.26 2.84 2.53
C ASP A 168 -13.61 1.35 2.34
N GLY A 169 -12.70 0.45 2.71
CA GLY A 169 -12.85 -1.00 2.58
C GLY A 169 -12.99 -1.50 1.15
N SER A 170 -12.69 -0.66 0.16
CA SER A 170 -12.83 -1.02 -1.25
C SER A 170 -11.58 -1.77 -1.71
N ASN A 171 -11.74 -2.70 -2.66
CA ASN A 171 -10.60 -3.40 -3.25
C ASN A 171 -9.75 -2.38 -4.02
N GLY A 172 -8.50 -2.20 -3.63
CA GLY A 172 -7.60 -1.23 -4.24
C GLY A 172 -6.41 -0.90 -3.34
N ALA A 173 -5.50 -0.08 -3.86
CA ALA A 173 -4.31 0.27 -3.13
C ALA A 173 -4.61 1.15 -1.91
N CYS A 174 -3.99 0.83 -0.77
CA CYS A 174 -4.03 1.66 0.42
C CYS A 174 -3.07 2.85 0.24
N SER A 175 -3.58 4.07 0.22
CA SER A 175 -2.74 5.27 0.08
C SER A 175 -2.27 5.75 1.46
N ILE A 176 -0.94 5.85 1.64
CA ILE A 176 -0.31 6.30 2.88
C ILE A 176 0.52 7.54 2.61
N ALA A 177 0.29 8.61 3.38
CA ALA A 177 1.10 9.81 3.25
C ALA A 177 2.55 9.57 3.72
N ALA A 178 3.54 9.84 2.85
CA ALA A 178 4.94 9.57 3.14
C ALA A 178 5.89 10.56 2.43
N PRO A 179 7.08 10.83 2.99
CA PRO A 179 8.11 11.59 2.30
C PRO A 179 8.71 10.81 1.12
N PRO A 180 9.48 11.48 0.24
CA PRO A 180 10.20 10.81 -0.85
C PRO A 180 11.15 9.72 -0.34
N ILE A 181 11.16 8.58 -1.04
CA ILE A 181 12.02 7.44 -0.73
C ILE A 181 13.45 7.71 -1.24
N SER A 182 14.44 7.46 -0.39
CA SER A 182 15.86 7.66 -0.68
C SER A 182 16.61 6.36 -0.96
N ASN A 183 16.18 5.23 -0.38
CA ASN A 183 16.77 3.91 -0.60
C ASN A 183 15.72 2.94 -1.17
N SER A 184 15.51 1.79 -0.52
CA SER A 184 14.44 0.84 -0.82
C SER A 184 13.34 0.95 0.23
N LEU A 185 12.09 0.93 -0.22
CA LEU A 185 10.93 0.92 0.64
C LEU A 185 10.70 -0.49 1.17
N PHE A 186 10.64 -0.66 2.49
CA PHE A 186 10.22 -1.89 3.16
C PHE A 186 8.90 -1.65 3.90
N VAL A 187 8.11 -2.71 4.05
CA VAL A 187 6.86 -2.66 4.80
C VAL A 187 6.91 -3.61 5.98
N VAL A 188 6.53 -3.09 7.14
CA VAL A 188 6.21 -3.86 8.33
C VAL A 188 4.71 -3.93 8.46
N VAL A 189 4.20 -5.12 8.74
CA VAL A 189 2.79 -5.35 9.04
C VAL A 189 2.70 -5.80 10.49
N TRP A 190 2.04 -5.00 11.31
CA TRP A 190 1.74 -5.30 12.69
C TRP A 190 0.28 -5.72 12.83
N HIS A 191 0.04 -6.70 13.69
CA HIS A 191 -1.28 -7.14 14.06
C HIS A 191 -1.34 -7.39 15.57
N ARG A 192 -2.52 -7.27 16.16
CA ARG A 192 -2.67 -7.28 17.63
C ARG A 192 -2.46 -8.62 18.32
N ASN A 193 -2.70 -9.71 17.61
CA ASN A 193 -2.72 -11.08 18.15
C ASN A 193 -1.68 -12.00 17.45
N HIS A 194 -0.87 -11.44 16.56
CA HIS A 194 0.03 -12.17 15.66
C HIS A 194 1.37 -11.47 15.59
N LEU A 195 2.45 -12.24 15.40
CA LEU A 195 3.80 -11.72 15.29
C LEU A 195 3.94 -10.75 14.11
N GLY A 196 4.54 -9.60 14.36
CA GLY A 196 4.87 -8.62 13.33
C GLY A 196 5.84 -9.19 12.28
N ILE A 197 5.67 -8.76 11.03
CA ILE A 197 6.52 -9.21 9.91
C ILE A 197 7.08 -8.03 9.13
N LEU A 198 8.31 -8.17 8.64
CA LEU A 198 8.97 -7.24 7.73
C LEU A 198 9.17 -7.91 6.37
N SER A 199 8.93 -7.18 5.27
CA SER A 199 9.27 -7.64 3.92
C SER A 199 10.77 -7.98 3.80
N ALA A 200 11.09 -9.18 3.31
CA ALA A 200 12.48 -9.61 3.09
C ALA A 200 13.22 -8.75 2.05
N ASN A 201 12.49 -8.27 1.05
CA ASN A 201 13.00 -7.42 -0.03
C ASN A 201 12.24 -6.09 -0.05
N GLY A 202 12.83 -5.09 -0.72
CA GLY A 202 12.13 -3.84 -0.96
C GLY A 202 10.88 -4.04 -1.84
N LEU A 203 9.87 -3.21 -1.63
CA LEU A 203 8.62 -3.22 -2.38
C LEU A 203 8.85 -2.92 -3.86
N THR A 204 8.04 -3.54 -4.73
CA THR A 204 8.13 -3.32 -6.17
C THR A 204 7.22 -2.18 -6.59
N GLY A 205 7.80 -1.05 -7.00
CA GLY A 205 7.06 0.09 -7.52
C GLY A 205 6.76 -0.03 -9.02
N SER A 206 5.48 0.03 -9.41
CA SER A 206 5.05 0.09 -10.80
C SER A 206 3.81 0.97 -10.95
N GLY A 207 3.85 1.94 -11.86
CA GLY A 207 2.70 2.80 -12.15
C GLY A 207 2.24 3.69 -10.97
N GLY A 208 3.09 3.93 -9.97
CA GLY A 208 2.76 4.69 -8.77
C GLY A 208 2.32 3.85 -7.56
N THR A 209 2.09 2.55 -7.76
CA THR A 209 1.75 1.60 -6.69
C THR A 209 2.96 0.75 -6.32
N TYR A 210 3.19 0.56 -5.03
CA TYR A 210 4.19 -0.33 -4.48
C TYR A 210 3.51 -1.61 -4.00
N SER A 211 3.93 -2.75 -4.52
CA SER A 211 3.32 -4.03 -4.17
C SER A 211 4.25 -4.96 -3.40
N TYR A 212 3.65 -5.81 -2.56
CA TYR A 212 4.32 -6.93 -1.90
C TYR A 212 3.35 -8.06 -1.56
N ASP A 213 3.75 -9.28 -1.88
CA ASP A 213 2.98 -10.48 -1.56
C ASP A 213 3.77 -11.35 -0.57
N PHE A 214 3.28 -11.41 0.66
CA PHE A 214 3.90 -12.22 1.71
C PHE A 214 3.59 -13.72 1.56
N SER A 215 2.47 -14.07 0.93
CA SER A 215 1.82 -15.38 1.04
C SER A 215 2.52 -16.53 0.29
N THR A 216 3.49 -16.22 -0.57
CA THR A 216 4.01 -17.19 -1.55
C THR A 216 5.16 -18.07 -1.07
N ALA A 217 5.94 -17.61 -0.08
CA ALA A 217 7.09 -18.35 0.43
C ALA A 217 7.56 -17.82 1.79
N ILE A 218 8.20 -18.70 2.58
CA ILE A 218 8.87 -18.32 3.82
C ILE A 218 9.91 -17.20 3.63
N THR A 219 10.50 -17.11 2.44
CA THR A 219 11.52 -16.11 2.08
C THR A 219 10.96 -14.73 1.78
N GLN A 220 9.62 -14.55 1.80
CA GLN A 220 9.01 -13.22 1.65
C GLN A 220 9.11 -12.37 2.92
N VAL A 221 9.33 -13.00 4.07
CA VAL A 221 9.54 -12.31 5.35
C VAL A 221 11.01 -12.34 5.74
N TYR A 222 11.52 -11.21 6.21
CA TYR A 222 12.88 -11.10 6.72
C TYR A 222 13.09 -12.08 7.88
N ASN A 223 14.07 -12.98 7.75
CA ASN A 223 14.29 -14.10 8.68
C ASN A 223 13.02 -14.93 8.96
N GLY A 224 12.13 -15.08 7.96
CA GLY A 224 10.77 -15.60 8.14
C GLY A 224 10.64 -16.93 8.87
N GLY A 225 11.67 -17.78 8.88
CA GLY A 225 11.65 -19.05 9.63
C GLY A 225 11.44 -18.91 11.15
N ALA A 226 11.58 -17.72 11.73
CA ALA A 226 11.34 -17.48 13.16
C ALA A 226 9.96 -16.86 13.47
N GLY A 227 9.35 -16.08 12.57
CA GLY A 227 8.10 -15.34 12.86
C GLY A 227 7.01 -15.47 11.79
N TYR A 228 7.20 -16.35 10.82
CA TYR A 228 6.32 -16.57 9.67
C TYR A 228 6.25 -18.06 9.36
N LYS A 229 5.14 -18.58 8.82
CA LYS A 229 5.05 -20.02 8.51
C LYS A 229 4.06 -20.37 7.42
N GLU A 230 4.21 -21.59 6.92
CA GLU A 230 3.23 -22.22 6.02
C GLU A 230 1.98 -22.59 6.83
N ILE A 231 0.84 -21.99 6.48
CA ILE A 231 -0.47 -22.17 7.15
C ILE A 231 -1.39 -23.08 6.33
N ALA A 232 -1.08 -23.28 5.05
CA ALA A 232 -1.69 -24.22 4.13
C ALA A 232 -0.66 -24.56 3.05
N THR A 233 -0.84 -25.66 2.31
CA THR A 233 0.09 -26.04 1.25
C THR A 233 0.32 -24.90 0.26
N GLY A 234 1.54 -24.36 0.23
CA GLY A 234 1.94 -23.24 -0.63
C GLY A 234 1.43 -21.86 -0.20
N ILE A 235 0.83 -21.74 0.99
CA ILE A 235 0.30 -20.48 1.53
C ILE A 235 0.94 -20.21 2.88
N PHE A 236 1.51 -19.01 3.01
CA PHE A 236 2.20 -18.56 4.21
C PHE A 236 1.44 -17.41 4.90
N GLY A 237 1.58 -17.31 6.21
CA GLY A 237 0.90 -16.30 7.02
C GLY A 237 1.60 -15.96 8.33
N MET A 238 1.20 -14.83 8.90
CA MET A 238 1.65 -14.36 10.21
C MET A 238 1.25 -15.39 11.27
N VAL A 239 2.15 -15.63 12.22
CA VAL A 239 1.96 -16.61 13.27
C VAL A 239 1.11 -16.02 14.38
N ALA A 240 0.05 -16.72 14.78
CA ALA A 240 -0.83 -16.31 15.88
C ALA A 240 -0.24 -16.70 17.24
N GLY A 241 -0.57 -15.97 18.30
CA GLY A 241 -0.22 -16.39 19.67
C GLY A 241 0.45 -15.34 20.54
N ASP A 242 0.77 -14.17 19.98
CA ASP A 242 1.38 -13.03 20.67
C ASP A 242 0.24 -12.11 21.16
N ALA A 243 -0.23 -12.33 22.40
CA ALA A 243 -1.39 -11.66 22.98
C ALA A 243 -1.08 -10.37 23.74
N ASP A 244 0.18 -10.18 24.18
CA ASP A 244 0.64 -8.91 24.74
C ASP A 244 1.46 -8.07 23.73
N ALA A 245 1.66 -8.61 22.53
CA ALA A 245 2.30 -7.96 21.39
C ALA A 245 3.78 -7.62 21.63
N ASP A 246 4.47 -8.38 22.49
CA ASP A 246 5.88 -8.15 22.80
C ASP A 246 6.84 -8.74 21.76
N GLY A 247 6.29 -9.47 20.77
CA GLY A 247 7.05 -10.10 19.70
C GLY A 247 7.58 -11.49 20.05
N GLU A 248 7.24 -12.06 21.20
CA GLU A 248 7.64 -13.41 21.62
C GLU A 248 6.42 -14.25 22.01
N ILE A 249 6.24 -15.44 21.42
CA ILE A 249 5.15 -16.33 21.84
C ILE A 249 5.62 -17.19 23.03
N ASN A 250 5.29 -16.76 24.24
CA ASN A 250 5.77 -17.36 25.47
C ASN A 250 4.66 -17.50 26.55
N THR A 251 5.06 -17.74 27.79
CA THR A 251 4.11 -17.94 28.90
C THR A 251 3.34 -16.70 29.35
N ALA A 252 3.80 -15.50 28.99
CA ALA A 252 3.10 -14.24 29.22
C ALA A 252 1.79 -14.22 28.42
N ASP A 253 1.82 -14.56 27.13
CA ASP A 253 0.61 -14.68 26.29
C ASP A 253 -0.39 -15.67 26.86
N LYS A 254 0.11 -16.83 27.35
CA LYS A 254 -0.75 -17.83 27.98
C LYS A 254 -1.43 -17.27 29.24
N THR A 255 -0.76 -16.36 29.95
CA THR A 255 -1.33 -15.70 31.12
C THR A 255 -2.43 -14.73 30.70
N VAL A 256 -2.24 -13.98 29.59
CA VAL A 256 -3.29 -13.16 28.99
C VAL A 256 -4.49 -14.04 28.59
N TRP A 257 -4.24 -15.14 27.87
CA TRP A 257 -5.27 -16.12 27.51
C TRP A 257 -6.00 -16.66 28.73
N ALA A 258 -5.30 -17.01 29.82
CA ALA A 258 -5.93 -17.56 31.02
C ALA A 258 -6.87 -16.54 31.70
N ASN A 259 -6.57 -15.25 31.61
CA ASN A 259 -7.41 -14.17 32.15
C ASN A 259 -8.63 -13.88 31.26
N GLN A 260 -8.52 -14.09 29.96
CA GLN A 260 -9.60 -13.88 28.99
C GLN A 260 -10.39 -15.17 28.67
N ALA A 261 -9.94 -16.35 29.11
CA ALA A 261 -10.59 -17.61 28.77
C ALA A 261 -12.08 -17.63 29.17
N GLY A 262 -12.94 -17.85 28.18
CA GLY A 262 -14.40 -17.85 28.33
C GLY A 262 -15.07 -16.49 28.03
N THR A 263 -14.31 -15.42 27.79
CA THR A 263 -14.87 -14.13 27.35
C THR A 263 -15.18 -14.15 25.85
N LYS A 264 -16.05 -13.22 25.45
CA LYS A 264 -16.37 -12.93 24.06
C LYS A 264 -15.99 -11.50 23.70
N GLY A 265 -15.66 -11.29 22.43
CA GLY A 265 -15.47 -9.99 21.83
C GLY A 265 -14.07 -9.80 21.24
N TYR A 266 -13.65 -8.55 21.13
CA TYR A 266 -12.38 -8.14 20.51
C TYR A 266 -11.15 -8.33 21.43
N GLU A 267 -10.87 -9.57 21.81
CA GLU A 267 -9.87 -9.90 22.84
C GLU A 267 -8.51 -10.28 22.24
N SER A 268 -7.41 -9.92 22.91
CA SER A 268 -6.06 -10.15 22.36
C SER A 268 -5.62 -11.62 22.37
N ALA A 269 -6.22 -12.46 23.21
CA ALA A 269 -5.99 -13.90 23.20
C ALA A 269 -6.98 -14.69 22.33
N ASP A 270 -7.86 -14.02 21.58
CA ASP A 270 -8.66 -14.65 20.51
C ASP A 270 -7.77 -14.82 19.27
N PHE A 271 -6.95 -15.86 19.29
CA PHE A 271 -5.92 -16.10 18.28
C PHE A 271 -6.51 -16.59 16.96
N ASN A 272 -7.63 -17.31 16.98
CA ASN A 272 -8.33 -17.76 15.76
C ASN A 272 -9.38 -16.74 15.24
N MET A 273 -9.58 -15.65 15.98
CA MET A 273 -10.42 -14.50 15.63
C MET A 273 -11.88 -14.86 15.40
N ASN A 274 -12.40 -15.77 16.22
CA ASN A 274 -13.78 -16.25 16.14
C ASN A 274 -14.72 -15.60 17.18
N SER A 275 -14.28 -14.49 17.79
CA SER A 275 -14.94 -13.73 18.87
C SER A 275 -14.94 -14.40 20.25
N GLN A 276 -14.35 -15.58 20.41
CA GLN A 276 -14.43 -16.35 21.66
C GLN A 276 -13.06 -16.87 22.07
N VAL A 277 -12.55 -16.35 23.18
CA VAL A 277 -11.31 -16.88 23.78
C VAL A 277 -11.61 -18.22 24.45
N ASN A 278 -11.07 -19.31 23.90
CA ASN A 278 -11.32 -20.66 24.38
C ASN A 278 -10.14 -21.62 24.12
N ASN A 279 -10.40 -22.92 24.27
CA ASN A 279 -9.36 -23.94 24.17
C ASN A 279 -8.69 -24.01 22.79
N PRO A 280 -9.41 -23.93 21.65
CA PRO A 280 -8.81 -23.77 20.33
C PRO A 280 -7.70 -22.70 20.24
N ASP A 281 -7.89 -21.50 20.79
CA ASP A 281 -6.85 -20.46 20.77
C ASP A 281 -5.56 -20.95 21.42
N LYS A 282 -5.68 -21.58 22.58
CA LYS A 282 -4.50 -22.11 23.28
C LYS A 282 -3.92 -23.34 22.59
N ASN A 283 -4.76 -24.34 22.29
CA ASN A 283 -4.31 -25.67 21.90
C ASN A 283 -3.86 -25.72 20.44
N ASP A 284 -4.54 -24.98 19.57
CA ASP A 284 -4.36 -25.09 18.13
C ASP A 284 -3.51 -23.92 17.60
N MET A 285 -3.51 -22.75 18.26
CA MET A 285 -2.69 -21.59 17.88
C MET A 285 -1.47 -21.43 18.79
N TRP A 286 -1.67 -21.12 20.08
CA TRP A 286 -0.54 -20.77 20.96
C TRP A 286 0.44 -21.93 21.20
N VAL A 287 -0.03 -23.14 21.56
CA VAL A 287 0.85 -24.29 21.92
C VAL A 287 1.83 -24.67 20.79
N PRO A 288 1.39 -24.79 19.52
CA PRO A 288 2.29 -25.07 18.39
C PRO A 288 3.27 -23.92 18.08
N ASN A 289 2.92 -22.69 18.46
CA ASN A 289 3.63 -21.49 18.03
C ASN A 289 4.68 -20.96 19.01
N ARG A 290 4.86 -21.59 20.17
CA ARG A 290 5.78 -21.16 21.25
C ARG A 290 7.26 -21.05 20.90
N SER A 291 7.66 -21.51 19.72
CA SER A 291 9.04 -21.39 19.22
C SER A 291 9.23 -20.24 18.24
N TYR A 292 8.16 -19.51 17.93
CA TYR A 292 8.19 -18.40 17.00
C TYR A 292 8.32 -17.06 17.76
N GLU A 293 9.02 -16.14 17.13
CA GLU A 293 9.32 -14.78 17.60
C GLU A 293 9.37 -13.83 16.39
N SER A 294 9.02 -12.56 16.60
CA SER A 294 9.15 -11.51 15.61
C SER A 294 10.61 -11.34 15.21
N GLN A 295 10.84 -11.07 13.92
CA GLN A 295 12.18 -10.75 13.39
C GLN A 295 12.24 -9.34 12.82
N VAL A 296 11.22 -8.53 13.08
CA VAL A 296 11.23 -7.12 12.73
C VAL A 296 12.41 -6.45 13.46
N PRO A 297 13.34 -5.79 12.76
CA PRO A 297 14.45 -5.10 13.42
C PRO A 297 13.95 -3.98 14.34
N GLU A 298 14.49 -3.91 15.55
CA GLU A 298 14.25 -2.88 16.58
C GLU A 298 15.42 -1.91 16.72
#